data_AF-A0A1I2T7F5-F1
#
_entry.id   AF-A0A1I2T7F5-F1
#
_cell.length_a   1.000
_cell.length_b   1.000
_cell.length_c   1.000
_cell.angle_alpha   90.00
_cell.angle_beta   90.00
_cell.angle_gamma   90.00
#
_symmetry.space_group_name_H-M   'P 1'
#
loop_
_entity.id
_entity.type
_entity.pdbx_description
1 polymer ?
#
loop_
_entity_poly.entity_id
_entity_poly.type
_entity_poly.pdbx_seq_one_letter_code
_entity_poly.pdbx_strand_id
1 'polypeptide(L)'
;MADFLPTLTTAAKNLATEMTNYNVEEKDLQGESAITVEHVDNNSSVREMLGQRGIKPENLPPSEDIRKLERRVQKEDKQLAKKSGKLHE
;
A
#
# COMPACT_ATOMS: atom_id res chain seq x y z
N MET A 1 4.48 8.79 12.83
CA MET A 1 3.26 8.60 12.03
C MET A 1 3.69 8.14 10.66
N ALA A 2 3.57 6.84 10.39
CA ALA A 2 3.79 6.29 9.06
C ALA A 2 2.53 5.48 8.74
N ASP A 3 1.73 6.02 7.84
CA ASP A 3 0.56 5.38 7.26
C ASP A 3 1.06 4.26 6.33
N PHE A 4 1.12 3.04 6.86
CA PHE A 4 1.72 1.90 6.16
C PHE A 4 0.86 1.28 5.06
N LEU A 5 -0.32 1.82 4.77
CA LEU A 5 -1.23 1.34 3.71
C LEU A 5 -1.46 2.34 2.56
N PRO A 6 -1.51 3.67 2.77
CA PRO A 6 -1.49 4.65 1.69
C PRO A 6 -0.14 4.75 0.98
N THR A 7 0.98 4.60 1.69
CA THR A 7 2.32 4.87 1.12
C THR A 7 2.69 3.87 0.03
N LEU A 8 2.48 2.57 0.28
CA LEU A 8 2.90 1.53 -0.66
C LEU A 8 2.03 1.51 -1.92
N THR A 9 0.72 1.59 -1.77
CA THR A 9 -0.21 1.63 -2.91
C THR A 9 -0.04 2.90 -3.74
N THR A 10 0.23 4.03 -3.09
CA THR A 10 0.53 5.29 -3.80
C THR A 10 1.88 5.21 -4.51
N ALA A 11 2.92 4.67 -3.86
CA ALA A 11 4.23 4.49 -4.47
C ALA A 11 4.17 3.53 -5.68
N ALA A 12 3.39 2.45 -5.58
CA ALA A 12 3.17 1.53 -6.68
C ALA A 12 2.50 2.21 -7.89
N LYS A 13 1.48 3.05 -7.63
CA LYS A 13 0.79 3.80 -8.69
C LYS A 13 1.72 4.83 -9.34
N ASN A 14 2.49 5.56 -8.54
CA ASN A 14 3.48 6.51 -9.05
C ASN A 14 4.53 5.80 -9.90
N LEU A 15 5.01 4.63 -9.46
CA LEU A 15 5.95 3.83 -10.24
C LEU A 15 5.39 3.44 -11.61
N ALA A 16 4.14 2.97 -11.67
CA ALA A 16 3.50 2.62 -12.94
C ALA A 16 3.37 3.85 -13.87
N THR A 17 3.07 5.03 -13.33
CA THR A 17 3.03 6.29 -14.08
C THR A 17 4.40 6.67 -14.62
N GLU A 18 5.45 6.63 -13.80
CA GLU A 18 6.82 6.96 -14.23
C GLU A 18 7.34 5.98 -15.28
N MET A 19 7.04 4.68 -15.14
CA MET A 19 7.35 3.68 -16.17
C MET A 19 6.61 3.96 -17.48
N THR A 20 5.35 4.42 -17.40
CA THR A 20 4.58 4.82 -18.59
C THR A 20 5.24 6.03 -19.25
N ASN A 21 5.58 7.08 -18.50
CA ASN A 21 6.24 8.27 -19.03
C ASN A 21 7.55 7.93 -19.74
N TYR A 22 8.39 7.11 -19.10
CA TYR A 22 9.66 6.65 -19.69
C TYR A 22 9.45 5.86 -20.99
N ASN A 23 8.51 4.90 -21.00
CA ASN A 23 8.26 4.08 -22.18
C ASN A 23 7.59 4.86 -23.32
N VAL A 24 6.80 5.88 -22.99
CA VAL A 24 6.21 6.81 -23.97
C VAL A 24 7.30 7.58 -24.69
N GLU A 25 8.30 8.10 -23.96
CA GLU A 25 9.45 8.79 -24.56
C GLU A 25 10.34 7.83 -25.37
N GLU A 26 10.70 6.68 -24.79
CA GLU A 26 11.61 5.71 -25.45
C GLU A 26 11.03 5.08 -26.72
N LYS A 27 9.72 4.79 -26.74
CA LYS A 27 9.05 4.15 -27.87
C LYS A 27 8.34 5.14 -28.79
N ASP A 28 8.47 6.45 -28.55
CA ASP A 28 7.76 7.53 -29.24
C ASP A 28 6.25 7.24 -29.36
N LEU A 29 5.63 6.84 -28.24
CA LEU A 29 4.20 6.54 -28.22
C LEU A 29 3.41 7.84 -28.34
N GLN A 30 2.48 7.88 -29.28
CA GLN A 30 1.66 9.06 -29.52
C GLN A 30 0.17 8.75 -29.42
N GLY A 31 -0.56 9.71 -28.85
CA GLY A 31 -2.00 9.64 -28.69
C GLY A 31 -2.46 8.79 -27.49
N GLU A 32 -3.70 9.05 -27.08
CA GLU A 32 -4.28 8.50 -25.86
C GLU A 32 -4.34 6.97 -25.86
N SER A 33 -4.71 6.34 -26.98
CA SER A 33 -4.90 4.89 -27.03
C SER A 33 -3.59 4.13 -26.79
N ALA A 34 -2.47 4.56 -27.40
CA ALA A 34 -1.18 3.89 -27.25
C ALA A 34 -0.65 4.05 -25.82
N ILE A 35 -0.75 5.26 -25.27
CA ILE A 35 -0.34 5.57 -23.90
C ILE A 35 -1.21 4.81 -22.89
N THR A 36 -2.50 4.66 -23.16
CA THR A 36 -3.43 3.92 -22.28
C THR A 36 -3.06 2.44 -22.20
N VAL A 37 -2.74 1.81 -23.33
CA VAL A 37 -2.30 0.40 -23.35
C VAL A 37 -1.02 0.24 -22.52
N GLU A 38 -0.02 1.10 -22.76
CA GLU A 38 1.23 1.12 -21.99
C GLU A 38 0.97 1.34 -20.48
N HIS A 39 0.03 2.23 -20.12
CA HIS A 39 -0.32 2.48 -18.73
C HIS A 39 -0.96 1.25 -18.05
N VAL A 40 -1.87 0.55 -18.75
CA VAL A 40 -2.53 -0.66 -18.23
C VAL A 40 -1.51 -1.78 -18.05
N ASP A 41 -0.59 -1.95 -18.99
CA ASP A 41 0.47 -2.96 -18.94
C ASP A 41 1.45 -2.69 -17.78
N ASN A 42 1.86 -1.43 -17.60
CA ASN A 42 2.73 -1.04 -16.48
C ASN A 42 2.05 -1.24 -15.12
N ASN A 43 0.78 -0.85 -14.98
CA ASN A 43 0.04 -1.08 -13.74
C ASN A 43 -0.10 -2.58 -13.43
N SER A 44 -0.33 -3.40 -14.46
CA SER A 44 -0.43 -4.86 -14.30
C SER A 44 0.90 -5.48 -13.89
N SER A 45 2.00 -5.03 -14.49
CA SER A 45 3.36 -5.47 -14.16
C SER A 45 3.77 -5.10 -12.73
N VAL A 46 3.46 -3.88 -12.30
CA VAL A 46 3.70 -3.45 -10.90
C VAL A 46 2.86 -4.28 -9.92
N ARG A 47 1.60 -4.58 -10.26
CA ARG A 47 0.75 -5.45 -9.43
C ARG A 47 1.32 -6.85 -9.31
N GLU A 48 1.78 -7.45 -10.41
CA GLU A 48 2.40 -8.78 -10.40
C GLU A 48 3.67 -8.79 -9.53
N MET A 49 4.53 -7.78 -9.69
CA MET A 49 5.75 -7.62 -8.92
C MET A 49 5.49 -7.52 -7.40
N LEU A 50 4.42 -6.85 -7.01
CA LEU A 50 3.97 -6.81 -5.61
C LEU A 50 3.39 -8.16 -5.18
N GLY A 51 2.59 -8.80 -6.03
CA GLY A 51 1.98 -10.10 -5.80
C GLY A 51 3.01 -11.21 -5.55
N GLN A 52 4.13 -11.21 -6.30
CA GLN A 52 5.26 -12.12 -6.09
C GLN A 52 5.89 -12.00 -4.70
N ARG A 53 5.80 -10.82 -4.07
CA ARG A 53 6.26 -10.57 -2.69
C ARG A 53 5.16 -10.79 -1.65
N GLY A 54 4.02 -11.35 -2.05
CA GLY A 54 2.85 -11.58 -1.20
C GLY A 54 2.02 -10.32 -0.93
N ILE A 55 2.27 -9.22 -1.64
CA ILE A 55 1.58 -7.94 -1.45
C ILE A 55 0.50 -7.82 -2.52
N LYS A 56 -0.77 -7.79 -2.09
CA LYS A 56 -1.93 -7.63 -2.98
C LYS A 56 -2.60 -6.29 -2.73
N PRO A 57 -2.35 -5.25 -3.56
CA PRO A 57 -2.86 -3.90 -3.36
C PRO A 57 -4.38 -3.82 -3.15
N GLU A 58 -5.13 -4.66 -3.87
CA GLU A 58 -6.60 -4.74 -3.83
C GLU A 58 -7.16 -5.41 -2.57
N ASN A 59 -6.36 -6.26 -1.90
CA ASN A 59 -6.75 -6.96 -0.68
C ASN A 59 -6.16 -6.31 0.57
N LEU A 60 -5.40 -5.21 0.40
CA LEU A 60 -4.99 -4.40 1.53
C LEU A 60 -6.26 -3.88 2.21
N PRO A 61 -6.42 -4.07 3.53
CA PRO A 61 -7.57 -3.53 4.22
C PRO A 61 -7.63 -2.02 3.91
N PRO A 62 -8.80 -1.48 3.52
CA PRO A 62 -8.96 -0.04 3.41
C PRO A 62 -8.50 0.51 4.75
N SER A 63 -7.50 1.40 4.74
CA SER A 63 -6.76 1.83 5.93
C SER A 63 -7.72 1.92 7.11
N GLU A 64 -7.77 0.88 7.96
CA GLU A 64 -8.66 0.89 9.11
C GLU A 64 -8.23 2.12 9.88
N ASP A 65 -9.17 3.03 10.16
CA ASP A 65 -8.95 4.29 10.86
C ASP A 65 -7.90 4.04 11.96
N ILE A 66 -6.63 4.38 11.71
CA ILE A 66 -5.47 3.87 12.47
C ILE A 66 -5.63 4.22 13.96
N ARG A 67 -6.40 5.29 14.21
CA ARG A 67 -6.88 5.71 15.52
C ARG A 67 -7.65 4.63 16.28
N LYS A 68 -8.50 3.83 15.63
CA LYS A 68 -9.24 2.71 16.25
C LYS A 68 -8.30 1.58 16.66
N LEU A 69 -7.30 1.29 15.84
CA LEU A 69 -6.28 0.26 16.10
C LEU A 69 -5.33 0.71 17.22
N GLU A 70 -4.81 1.93 17.18
CA GLU A 70 -4.04 2.54 18.28
C GLU A 70 -4.83 2.58 19.58
N ARG A 71 -6.12 2.94 19.54
CA ARG A 71 -7.00 2.91 20.72
C ARG A 71 -7.19 1.50 21.26
N ARG A 72 -7.28 0.48 20.40
CA ARG A 72 -7.40 -0.92 20.83
C ARG A 72 -6.10 -1.40 21.47
N VAL A 73 -4.95 -1.13 20.86
CA VAL A 73 -3.62 -1.48 21.38
C VAL A 73 -3.35 -0.77 22.72
N GLN A 74 -3.60 0.54 22.83
CA GLN A 74 -3.47 1.25 24.11
C GLN A 74 -4.44 0.74 25.18
N LYS A 75 -5.65 0.31 24.79
CA LYS A 75 -6.62 -0.28 25.71
C LYS A 75 -6.17 -1.65 26.19
N GLU A 76 -5.61 -2.47 25.30
CA GLU A 76 -5.05 -3.79 25.63
C GLU A 76 -3.80 -3.66 26.50
N ASP A 77 -2.89 -2.73 26.19
CA ASP A 77 -1.70 -2.43 26.99
C ASP A 77 -2.06 -1.98 28.41
N LYS A 78 -3.03 -1.06 28.54
CA LYS A 78 -3.59 -0.65 29.84
C LYS A 78 -4.26 -1.79 30.61
N GLN A 79 -4.91 -2.73 29.92
CA GLN A 79 -5.53 -3.89 30.56
C GLN A 79 -4.49 -4.92 30.99
N LEU A 80 -3.45 -5.13 30.19
CA LEU A 80 -2.31 -5.99 30.51
C LEU A 80 -1.54 -5.43 31.72
N ALA A 81 -1.28 -4.13 31.77
CA ALA A 81 -0.67 -3.47 32.93
C ALA A 81 -1.52 -3.62 34.21
N LYS A 82 -2.85 -3.46 34.10
CA LYS A 82 -3.78 -3.67 35.23
C LYS A 82 -3.87 -5.12 35.70
N LYS A 83 -3.70 -6.10 34.80
CA LYS A 83 -3.68 -7.53 35.15
C LYS A 83 -2.33 -7.95 35.73
N SER A 84 -1.23 -7.40 35.22
CA SER A 84 0.13 -7.67 35.71
C SER A 84 0.37 -7.14 37.13
N GLY A 85 -0.32 -6.06 37.53
CA GLY A 85 -0.28 -5.53 38.89
C GLY A 85 -1.03 -6.35 39.94
N LYS A 86 -1.66 -7.48 39.57
CA LYS A 86 -2.35 -8.41 40.49
C LYS A 86 -1.62 -9.73 40.71
N LEU A 87 -0.38 -9.88 40.23
CA LEU A 87 0.46 -11.07 40.44
C LEU A 87 1.63 -10.77 41.37
N HIS A 88 1.32 -10.21 42.55
CA HIS A 88 2.15 -10.39 43.75
C HIS A 88 1.31 -10.08 44.99
N GLU A 89 0.60 -11.09 45.49
CA GLU A 89 0.48 -11.40 46.92
C GLU A 89 0.58 -12.92 47.06
#